data_AF-A0A7U9N3H7-F1
#
_entry.id   AF-A0A7U9N3H7-F1
#
_cell.length_a   1.000
_cell.length_b   1.000
_cell.length_c   1.000
_cell.angle_alpha   90.00
_cell.angle_beta   90.00
_cell.angle_gamma   90.00
#
_symmetry.space_group_name_H-M   'P 1'
#
loop_
_entity.id
_entity.type
_entity.pdbx_description
1 polymer ?
#
loop_
_entity_poly.entity_id
_entity_poly.type
_entity_poly.pdbx_seq_one_letter_code
_entity_poly.pdbx_strand_id
1 'polypeptide(L)'
;MRQRLKHWLFQRGKNCKHCCLWCEYYDLCSGEIGQERQTYKARMPDGREIVIKTVPERERQIQRRIMEKYMWKVRREYMRNFRLNDESGHQEALFSWAGYQLGRMPELEYMYHVPNGGKRDAATATALKRQGVKAGVPDIHLPVARGEYHGLYIELKAGRNVPTEKQLRWLIFLRQQGYFTAVCYGWQAAAELIEKYLLRIKDLGEAGQIWGKE
;
A
#
# COMPACT_ATOMS: atom_id res chain seq x y z
N MET A 1 40.33 3.55 -9.80
CA MET A 1 40.51 3.42 -11.26
C MET A 1 41.32 2.18 -11.66
N ARG A 2 42.49 1.92 -11.07
CA ARG A 2 43.36 0.75 -11.39
C ARG A 2 42.69 -0.63 -11.24
N GLN A 3 41.87 -0.84 -10.20
CA GLN A 3 41.11 -2.09 -10.02
C GLN A 3 40.01 -2.29 -11.07
N ARG A 4 39.27 -1.21 -11.39
CA ARG A 4 38.26 -1.20 -12.46
C ARG A 4 38.87 -1.53 -13.81
N LEU A 5 40.08 -1.01 -14.09
CA LEU A 5 40.85 -1.31 -15.30
C LEU A 5 41.20 -2.79 -15.42
N LYS A 6 41.70 -3.39 -14.32
CA LYS A 6 42.00 -4.83 -14.27
C LYS A 6 40.73 -5.66 -14.48
N HIS A 7 39.63 -5.33 -13.80
CA HIS A 7 38.37 -6.06 -13.93
C HIS A 7 37.82 -6.01 -15.37
N TRP A 8 37.91 -4.85 -16.04
CA TRP A 8 37.50 -4.68 -17.44
C TRP A 8 38.38 -5.47 -18.43
N LEU A 9 39.70 -5.50 -18.23
CA LEU A 9 40.65 -6.20 -19.11
C LEU A 9 40.54 -7.74 -19.03
N PHE A 10 40.06 -8.30 -17.92
CA PHE A 10 40.16 -9.74 -17.66
C PHE A 10 38.81 -10.48 -17.49
N GLN A 11 37.66 -9.80 -17.58
CA GLN A 11 36.35 -10.48 -17.56
C GLN A 11 35.95 -10.99 -18.96
N ARG A 12 35.94 -12.31 -19.13
CA ARG A 12 35.18 -12.98 -20.19
C ARG A 12 33.80 -13.36 -19.65
N GLY A 13 32.73 -12.99 -20.35
CA GLY A 13 31.43 -13.69 -20.22
C GLY A 13 30.27 -12.98 -19.50
N LYS A 14 30.30 -11.66 -19.27
CA LYS A 14 29.07 -10.92 -18.89
C LYS A 14 28.70 -9.96 -20.01
N ASN A 15 27.56 -10.19 -20.68
CA ASN A 15 27.01 -9.35 -21.75
C ASN A 15 26.48 -7.99 -21.23
N CYS A 16 27.27 -7.29 -20.42
CA CYS A 16 26.93 -5.97 -19.92
C CYS A 16 27.35 -4.92 -20.96
N LYS A 17 26.38 -4.35 -21.68
CA LYS A 17 26.61 -3.44 -22.83
C LYS A 17 27.20 -2.06 -22.47
N HIS A 18 27.46 -1.77 -21.19
CA HIS A 18 28.07 -0.53 -20.74
C HIS A 18 29.42 -0.81 -20.07
N CYS A 19 30.49 -0.33 -20.71
CA CYS A 19 31.88 -0.44 -20.26
C CYS A 19 32.05 -0.21 -18.75
N CYS A 20 32.49 -1.25 -18.02
CA CYS A 20 32.60 -1.32 -16.56
C CYS A 20 33.51 -0.27 -15.90
N LEU A 21 34.26 0.53 -16.67
CA LEU A 21 35.15 1.56 -16.16
C LEU A 21 34.40 2.69 -15.44
N TRP A 22 33.23 3.06 -15.97
CA TRP A 22 32.43 4.20 -15.53
C TRP A 22 31.07 3.79 -14.95
N CYS A 23 30.84 2.48 -14.78
CA CYS A 23 29.58 1.97 -14.25
C CYS A 23 29.42 2.35 -12.77
N GLU A 24 28.32 3.02 -12.45
CA GLU A 24 27.94 3.35 -11.06
C GLU A 24 27.59 2.10 -10.23
N TYR A 25 27.26 1.00 -10.91
CA TYR A 25 26.98 -0.31 -10.30
C TYR A 25 28.21 -1.22 -10.22
N TYR A 26 29.41 -0.72 -10.53
CA TYR A 26 30.65 -1.52 -10.50
C TYR A 26 30.84 -2.24 -9.15
N ASP A 27 30.65 -1.55 -8.03
CA ASP A 27 30.91 -2.12 -6.69
C ASP A 27 29.90 -3.24 -6.31
N LEU A 28 28.71 -3.21 -6.89
CA LEU A 28 27.69 -4.26 -6.74
C LEU A 28 28.04 -5.48 -7.60
N CYS A 29 28.54 -5.27 -8.83
CA CYS A 29 28.86 -6.34 -9.76
C CYS A 29 30.25 -6.97 -9.53
N SER A 30 31.20 -6.20 -8.97
CA SER A 30 32.58 -6.65 -8.72
C SER A 30 32.68 -7.51 -7.47
N GLY A 31 31.66 -7.52 -6.61
CA GLY A 31 31.49 -8.45 -5.50
C GLY A 31 32.78 -8.67 -4.71
N GLU A 32 33.28 -7.64 -4.01
CA GLU A 32 34.22 -7.91 -2.91
C GLU A 32 33.42 -8.53 -1.74
N ILE A 33 33.20 -9.84 -1.85
CA ILE A 33 32.81 -10.72 -0.75
C ILE A 33 34.01 -10.78 0.18
N GLY A 34 34.03 -9.96 1.24
CA GLY A 34 35.20 -9.89 2.11
C GLY A 34 34.97 -9.18 3.44
N GLN A 35 33.75 -9.20 4.00
CA GLN A 35 33.58 -8.85 5.41
C GLN A 35 33.14 -10.08 6.18
N GLU A 36 33.95 -10.47 7.17
CA GLU A 36 33.65 -11.56 8.10
C GLU A 36 32.30 -11.29 8.76
N ARG A 37 31.36 -12.21 8.55
CA ARG A 37 30.03 -12.15 9.16
C ARG A 37 30.20 -12.45 10.64
N GLN A 38 29.91 -11.49 11.51
CA GLN A 38 29.81 -11.77 12.95
C GLN A 38 28.62 -12.69 13.19
N THR A 39 28.89 -13.84 13.81
CA THR A 39 27.86 -14.80 14.24
C THR A 39 27.80 -14.81 15.75
N TYR A 40 26.59 -14.78 16.31
CA TYR A 40 26.39 -15.01 17.74
C TYR A 40 25.44 -16.19 17.94
N LYS A 41 25.66 -16.92 19.03
CA LYS A 41 24.81 -18.04 19.45
C LYS A 41 23.70 -17.52 20.34
N ALA A 42 22.47 -17.85 20.00
CA ALA A 42 21.31 -17.60 20.84
C ALA A 42 20.73 -18.94 21.31
N ARG A 43 20.38 -19.04 22.60
CA ARG A 43 19.77 -20.24 23.16
C ARG A 43 18.26 -20.06 23.25
N MET A 44 17.52 -20.99 22.66
CA MET A 44 16.06 -21.01 22.67
C MET A 44 15.55 -21.55 24.02
N PRO A 45 14.28 -21.26 24.40
CA PRO A 45 13.69 -21.72 25.66
C PRO A 45 13.67 -23.24 25.84
N ASP A 46 13.67 -24.00 24.73
CA ASP A 46 13.74 -25.47 24.71
C ASP A 46 15.18 -26.02 24.80
N GLY A 47 16.15 -25.14 25.04
CA GLY A 47 17.56 -25.49 25.24
C GLY A 47 18.40 -25.57 23.97
N ARG A 48 17.80 -25.48 22.76
CA ARG A 48 18.53 -25.50 21.48
C ARG A 48 19.36 -24.25 21.28
N GLU A 49 20.61 -24.39 20.85
CA GLU A 49 21.43 -23.26 20.36
C GLU A 49 21.21 -23.05 18.87
N ILE A 50 20.96 -21.81 18.47
CA ILE A 50 20.92 -21.39 17.06
C ILE A 50 22.00 -20.34 16.80
N VAL A 51 22.65 -20.43 15.65
CA VAL A 51 23.67 -19.47 15.20
C VAL A 51 23.00 -18.42 14.33
N ILE A 52 22.96 -17.18 14.81
CA ILE A 52 22.37 -16.06 14.07
C ILE A 52 23.50 -15.30 13.36
N LYS A 53 23.40 -15.20 12.03
CA LYS A 53 24.31 -14.39 11.22
C LYS A 53 23.86 -12.93 11.27
N THR A 54 24.70 -12.03 11.77
CA THR A 54 24.40 -10.59 11.68
C THR A 54 24.44 -10.13 10.22
N VAL A 55 23.44 -9.32 9.84
CA VAL A 55 23.49 -8.55 8.61
C VAL A 55 24.49 -7.40 8.84
N PRO A 56 25.56 -7.26 8.03
CA PRO A 56 26.52 -6.18 8.18
C PRO A 56 25.85 -4.81 8.19
N GLU A 57 26.34 -3.88 9.00
CA GLU A 57 25.75 -2.53 9.14
C GLU A 57 25.61 -1.80 7.79
N ARG A 58 26.54 -2.08 6.85
CA ARG A 58 26.50 -1.55 5.49
C ARG A 58 25.33 -2.09 4.67
N GLU A 59 24.95 -3.37 4.83
CA GLU A 59 23.76 -3.94 4.18
C GLU A 59 22.48 -3.38 4.79
N ARG A 60 22.43 -3.18 6.12
CA ARG A 60 21.33 -2.44 6.78
C ARG A 60 21.22 -1.02 6.25
N GLN A 61 22.32 -0.31 6.08
CA GLN A 61 22.34 1.04 5.51
C GLN A 61 21.92 1.07 4.03
N ILE A 62 22.28 0.06 3.23
CA ILE A 62 21.81 -0.07 1.85
C ILE A 62 20.30 -0.33 1.82
N GLN A 63 19.79 -1.25 2.66
CA GLN A 63 18.35 -1.49 2.79
C GLN A 63 17.60 -0.23 3.25
N ARG A 64 18.16 0.51 4.22
CA ARG A 64 17.60 1.78 4.70
C ARG A 64 17.60 2.85 3.61
N ARG A 65 18.68 2.98 2.84
CA ARG A 65 18.77 3.91 1.70
C ARG A 65 17.84 3.54 0.54
N ILE A 66 17.67 2.25 0.26
CA ILE A 66 16.69 1.76 -0.73
C ILE A 66 15.30 2.12 -0.23
N MET A 67 14.96 1.79 1.02
CA MET A 67 13.68 2.14 1.62
C MET A 67 13.45 3.65 1.62
N GLU A 68 14.42 4.46 2.02
CA GLU A 68 14.35 5.93 1.99
C GLU A 68 14.16 6.47 0.56
N LYS A 69 14.83 5.88 -0.44
CA LYS A 69 14.68 6.28 -1.86
C LYS A 69 13.32 5.90 -2.42
N TYR A 70 12.79 4.72 -2.06
CA TYR A 70 11.42 4.29 -2.40
C TYR A 70 10.39 5.18 -1.70
N MET A 71 10.54 5.40 -0.39
CA MET A 71 9.69 6.28 0.42
C MET A 71 9.78 7.74 -0.01
N TRP A 72 10.90 8.22 -0.55
CA TRP A 72 11.03 9.58 -1.10
C TRP A 72 10.34 9.75 -2.46
N LYS A 73 10.38 8.72 -3.33
CA LYS A 73 9.56 8.71 -4.56
C LYS A 73 8.07 8.75 -4.22
N VAL A 74 7.64 7.89 -3.28
CA VAL A 74 6.30 7.85 -2.69
C VAL A 74 5.94 9.24 -2.11
N ARG A 75 6.70 9.78 -1.17
CA ARG A 75 6.43 11.08 -0.51
C ARG A 75 6.28 12.25 -1.48
N ARG A 76 7.02 12.29 -2.60
CA ARG A 76 6.92 13.40 -3.56
C ARG A 76 5.65 13.35 -4.41
N GLU A 77 5.05 12.18 -4.56
CA GLU A 77 3.78 11.99 -5.26
C GLU A 77 2.58 12.26 -4.34
N TYR A 78 2.75 12.03 -3.04
CA TYR A 78 1.69 12.11 -2.02
C TYR A 78 1.57 13.46 -1.27
N MET A 79 2.52 14.39 -1.42
CA MET A 79 2.42 15.77 -0.89
C MET A 79 1.84 16.74 -1.92
N ARG A 80 0.57 16.54 -2.31
CA ARG A 80 -0.18 17.47 -3.18
C ARG A 80 -1.21 18.25 -2.36
N ASN A 81 -1.46 19.50 -2.73
CA ASN A 81 -2.60 20.24 -2.19
C ASN A 81 -3.88 19.62 -2.76
N PHE A 82 -4.66 18.94 -1.92
CA PHE A 82 -5.93 18.33 -2.33
C PHE A 82 -7.06 19.36 -2.33
N ARG A 83 -7.94 19.32 -3.34
CA ARG A 83 -9.16 20.12 -3.35
C ARG A 83 -10.27 19.36 -2.63
N LEU A 84 -10.47 19.63 -1.34
CA LEU A 84 -11.45 18.92 -0.50
C LEU A 84 -12.90 19.41 -0.70
N ASN A 85 -13.24 19.88 -1.89
CA ASN A 85 -14.58 20.41 -2.19
C ASN A 85 -15.53 19.31 -2.69
N ASP A 86 -14.99 18.15 -3.09
CA ASP A 86 -15.76 17.03 -3.63
C ASP A 86 -15.18 15.67 -3.19
N GLU A 87 -15.91 14.61 -3.48
CA GLU A 87 -15.56 13.23 -3.13
C GLU A 87 -14.21 12.81 -3.73
N SER A 88 -13.85 13.31 -4.91
CA SER A 88 -12.60 12.93 -5.58
C SER A 88 -11.38 13.44 -4.82
N GLY A 89 -11.40 14.69 -4.35
CA GLY A 89 -10.31 15.24 -3.55
C GLY A 89 -10.17 14.57 -2.19
N HIS A 90 -11.29 14.17 -1.57
CA HIS A 90 -11.23 13.36 -0.35
C HIS A 90 -10.67 11.95 -0.62
N GLN A 91 -11.01 11.33 -1.75
CA GLN A 91 -10.44 10.03 -2.12
C GLN A 91 -8.94 10.12 -2.34
N GLU A 92 -8.46 11.13 -3.09
CA GLU A 92 -7.03 11.39 -3.28
C GLU A 92 -6.30 11.58 -1.94
N ALA A 93 -6.87 12.38 -1.04
CA ALA A 93 -6.32 12.61 0.29
C ALA A 93 -6.24 11.31 1.12
N LEU A 94 -7.26 10.46 1.04
CA LEU A 94 -7.29 9.18 1.76
C LEU A 94 -6.20 8.22 1.26
N PHE A 95 -6.07 8.04 -0.07
CA PHE A 95 -5.02 7.19 -0.63
C PHE A 95 -3.62 7.75 -0.37
N SER A 96 -3.48 9.08 -0.29
CA SER A 96 -2.24 9.70 0.14
C SER A 96 -1.88 9.40 1.59
N TRP A 97 -2.85 9.56 2.49
CA TRP A 97 -2.69 9.15 3.88
C TRP A 97 -2.33 7.67 3.99
N ALA A 98 -2.99 6.79 3.22
CA ALA A 98 -2.72 5.36 3.26
C ALA A 98 -1.26 5.04 2.84
N GLY A 99 -0.77 5.69 1.79
CA GLY A 99 0.64 5.58 1.36
C GLY A 99 1.63 6.04 2.43
N TYR A 100 1.30 7.09 3.20
CA TYR A 100 2.12 7.53 4.33
C TYR A 100 2.12 6.52 5.49
N GLN A 101 1.01 5.81 5.69
CA GLN A 101 0.83 4.88 6.80
C GLN A 101 1.35 3.46 6.55
N LEU A 102 1.88 3.15 5.36
CA LEU A 102 2.37 1.81 5.02
C LEU A 102 3.40 1.23 6.01
N GLY A 103 4.24 2.07 6.60
CA GLY A 103 5.21 1.62 7.61
C GLY A 103 4.57 1.14 8.92
N ARG A 104 3.36 1.61 9.22
CA ARG A 104 2.58 1.25 10.41
C ARG A 104 1.50 0.21 10.12
N MET A 105 0.89 0.26 8.93
CA MET A 105 -0.20 -0.60 8.47
C MET A 105 0.09 -1.08 7.04
N PRO A 106 0.97 -2.10 6.88
CA PRO A 106 1.38 -2.58 5.56
C PRO A 106 0.23 -3.07 4.69
N GLU A 107 -0.88 -3.51 5.29
CA GLU A 107 -2.06 -4.02 4.58
C GLU A 107 -2.73 -2.97 3.68
N LEU A 108 -2.45 -1.69 3.92
CA LEU A 108 -2.93 -0.58 3.08
C LEU A 108 -2.36 -0.62 1.66
N GLU A 109 -1.28 -1.37 1.41
CA GLU A 109 -0.77 -1.63 0.07
C GLU A 109 -1.82 -2.29 -0.84
N TYR A 110 -2.73 -3.07 -0.24
CA TYR A 110 -3.79 -3.80 -0.96
C TYR A 110 -5.13 -3.05 -0.98
N MET A 111 -5.20 -1.84 -0.43
CA MET A 111 -6.40 -1.00 -0.54
C MET A 111 -6.53 -0.46 -1.95
N TYR A 112 -7.73 -0.51 -2.53
CA TYR A 112 -7.96 0.01 -3.89
C TYR A 112 -9.34 0.65 -4.06
N HIS A 113 -9.40 1.55 -5.04
CA HIS A 113 -10.63 2.18 -5.48
C HIS A 113 -11.35 1.28 -6.50
N VAL A 114 -12.67 1.23 -6.41
CA VAL A 114 -13.57 0.62 -7.38
C VAL A 114 -14.18 1.72 -8.27
N PRO A 115 -13.63 2.01 -9.46
CA PRO A 115 -14.06 3.11 -10.34
C PRO A 115 -15.32 2.77 -11.13
N ASN A 116 -16.34 2.25 -10.44
CA ASN A 116 -17.62 1.90 -11.06
C ASN A 116 -18.54 3.12 -11.21
N GLY A 117 -18.31 4.18 -10.43
CA GLY A 117 -18.88 5.51 -10.61
C GLY A 117 -18.07 6.36 -11.59
N GLY A 118 -18.65 7.44 -12.13
CA GLY A 118 -17.92 8.42 -12.94
C GLY A 118 -18.48 8.65 -14.35
N LYS A 119 -18.28 9.89 -14.83
CA LYS A 119 -18.67 10.35 -16.17
C LYS A 119 -17.81 9.65 -17.22
N ARG A 120 -18.48 9.11 -18.24
CA ARG A 120 -17.86 8.50 -19.42
C ARG A 120 -18.87 8.55 -20.56
N ASP A 121 -18.40 8.38 -21.80
CA ASP A 121 -19.29 8.33 -22.95
C ASP A 121 -20.19 7.08 -22.90
N ALA A 122 -21.31 7.13 -23.63
CA ALA A 122 -22.33 6.09 -23.60
C ALA A 122 -21.84 4.73 -24.13
N ALA A 123 -20.93 4.73 -25.10
CA ALA A 123 -20.38 3.50 -25.68
C ALA A 123 -19.48 2.80 -24.65
N THR A 124 -18.57 3.54 -24.02
CA THR A 124 -17.71 3.05 -22.94
C THR A 124 -18.54 2.55 -21.76
N ALA A 125 -19.58 3.29 -21.34
CA ALA A 125 -20.46 2.84 -20.26
C ALA A 125 -21.16 1.51 -20.59
N THR A 126 -21.61 1.34 -21.83
CA THR A 126 -22.27 0.10 -22.28
C THR A 126 -21.29 -1.07 -22.33
N ALA A 127 -20.09 -0.85 -22.86
CA ALA A 127 -19.05 -1.87 -22.91
C ALA A 127 -18.64 -2.32 -21.50
N LEU A 128 -18.42 -1.39 -20.56
CA LEU A 128 -18.06 -1.71 -19.18
C LEU A 128 -19.17 -2.47 -18.44
N LYS A 129 -20.43 -2.13 -18.67
CA LYS A 129 -21.57 -2.91 -18.12
C LYS A 129 -21.57 -4.35 -18.62
N ARG A 130 -21.23 -4.58 -19.90
CA ARG A 130 -21.08 -5.93 -20.48
C ARG A 130 -19.89 -6.69 -19.89
N GLN A 131 -18.85 -5.98 -19.48
CA GLN A 131 -17.70 -6.56 -18.76
C GLN A 131 -17.98 -6.81 -17.27
N GLY A 132 -19.17 -6.47 -16.79
CA GLY A 132 -19.60 -6.79 -15.42
C GLY A 132 -19.54 -5.61 -14.44
N VAL A 133 -19.21 -4.39 -14.88
CA VAL A 133 -19.29 -3.20 -14.02
C VAL A 133 -20.71 -3.05 -13.48
N LYS A 134 -20.82 -2.94 -12.16
CA LYS A 134 -22.09 -2.77 -11.45
C LYS A 134 -22.16 -1.36 -10.87
N ALA A 135 -23.28 -0.68 -11.10
CA ALA A 135 -23.53 0.62 -10.51
C ALA A 135 -23.75 0.49 -8.99
N GLY A 136 -23.20 1.44 -8.23
CA GLY A 136 -23.38 1.55 -6.79
C GLY A 136 -22.50 0.64 -5.93
N VAL A 137 -21.52 -0.07 -6.51
CA VAL A 137 -20.48 -0.73 -5.69
C VAL A 137 -19.72 0.35 -4.91
N PRO A 138 -19.45 0.17 -3.59
CA PRO A 138 -18.77 1.17 -2.79
C PRO A 138 -17.39 1.54 -3.35
N ASP A 139 -17.00 2.81 -3.15
CA ASP A 139 -15.82 3.39 -3.78
C ASP A 139 -14.51 2.71 -3.40
N ILE A 140 -14.36 2.24 -2.16
CA ILE A 140 -13.09 1.74 -1.64
C ILE A 140 -13.28 0.33 -1.10
N HIS A 141 -12.31 -0.54 -1.40
CA HIS A 141 -12.20 -1.87 -0.83
C HIS A 141 -10.82 -2.10 -0.23
N LEU A 142 -10.80 -2.61 1.01
CA LEU A 142 -9.62 -3.12 1.69
C LEU A 142 -9.83 -4.63 1.93
N PRO A 143 -9.19 -5.51 1.12
CA PRO A 143 -9.43 -6.96 1.12
C PRO A 143 -8.66 -7.66 2.25
N VAL A 144 -8.89 -7.24 3.49
CA VAL A 144 -8.12 -7.68 4.66
C VAL A 144 -9.08 -8.14 5.73
N ALA A 145 -9.12 -9.44 6.02
CA ALA A 145 -10.00 -9.96 7.06
C ALA A 145 -9.55 -9.49 8.46
N ARG A 146 -10.47 -8.97 9.26
CA ARG A 146 -10.24 -8.56 10.66
C ARG A 146 -11.47 -8.85 11.51
N GLY A 147 -11.26 -9.47 12.67
CA GLY A 147 -12.36 -9.93 13.52
C GLY A 147 -13.24 -10.94 12.78
N GLU A 148 -14.55 -10.70 12.77
CA GLU A 148 -15.53 -11.52 12.04
C GLU A 148 -15.69 -11.11 10.56
N TYR A 149 -15.05 -10.03 10.12
CA TYR A 149 -15.28 -9.45 8.80
C TYR A 149 -14.28 -9.95 7.76
N HIS A 150 -14.75 -10.30 6.57
CA HIS A 150 -13.93 -10.78 5.45
C HIS A 150 -13.12 -9.68 4.76
N GLY A 151 -13.53 -8.43 4.93
CA GLY A 151 -12.88 -7.25 4.39
C GLY A 151 -13.68 -6.00 4.72
N LEU A 152 -13.19 -4.85 4.27
CA LEU A 152 -13.78 -3.54 4.53
C LEU A 152 -14.15 -2.84 3.22
N TYR A 153 -15.41 -2.44 3.10
CA TYR A 153 -15.91 -1.57 2.03
C TYR A 153 -16.27 -0.19 2.60
N ILE A 154 -15.86 0.87 1.92
CA ILE A 154 -16.19 2.25 2.27
C ILE A 154 -16.84 2.94 1.08
N GLU A 155 -18.01 3.52 1.30
CA GLU A 155 -18.64 4.49 0.41
C GLU A 155 -18.27 5.89 0.90
N LEU A 156 -17.61 6.69 0.06
CA LEU A 156 -17.14 8.02 0.46
C LEU A 156 -18.15 9.09 0.07
N LYS A 157 -18.40 10.05 0.97
CA LYS A 157 -19.29 11.18 0.73
C LYS A 157 -18.59 12.48 1.10
N ALA A 158 -19.01 13.57 0.46
CA ALA A 158 -18.53 14.92 0.75
C ALA A 158 -19.70 15.90 0.88
N GLY A 159 -19.57 16.87 1.78
CA GLY A 159 -20.59 17.89 2.03
C GLY A 159 -21.97 17.29 2.29
N ARG A 160 -22.97 17.71 1.50
CA ARG A 160 -24.38 17.30 1.65
C ARG A 160 -24.74 16.05 0.83
N ASN A 161 -23.77 15.40 0.18
CA ASN A 161 -24.05 14.22 -0.62
C ASN A 161 -24.56 13.08 0.25
N VAL A 162 -25.48 12.30 -0.29
CA VAL A 162 -26.02 11.10 0.36
C VAL A 162 -25.82 9.88 -0.52
N PRO A 163 -25.62 8.68 0.06
CA PRO A 163 -25.59 7.45 -0.71
C PRO A 163 -26.86 7.29 -1.54
N THR A 164 -26.69 6.90 -2.79
CA THR A 164 -27.80 6.54 -3.69
C THR A 164 -28.45 5.24 -3.24
N GLU A 165 -29.69 4.98 -3.67
CA GLU A 165 -30.40 3.75 -3.36
C GLU A 165 -29.61 2.48 -3.77
N LYS A 166 -28.92 2.53 -4.91
CA LYS A 166 -28.08 1.42 -5.39
C LYS A 166 -26.89 1.16 -4.47
N GLN A 167 -26.26 2.22 -3.95
CA GLN A 167 -25.17 2.11 -2.99
C GLN A 167 -25.67 1.51 -1.68
N LEU A 168 -26.82 1.97 -1.18
CA LEU A 168 -27.43 1.39 0.02
C LEU A 168 -27.73 -0.11 -0.14
N ARG A 169 -28.28 -0.53 -1.30
CA ARG A 169 -28.51 -1.95 -1.60
C ARG A 169 -27.21 -2.77 -1.58
N TRP A 170 -26.11 -2.23 -2.14
CA TRP A 170 -24.81 -2.89 -2.08
C TRP A 170 -24.27 -3.00 -0.66
N LEU A 171 -24.33 -1.94 0.14
CA LEU A 171 -23.88 -1.95 1.54
C LEU A 171 -24.68 -2.96 2.37
N ILE A 172 -26.00 -3.07 2.16
CA ILE A 172 -26.84 -4.08 2.81
C ILE A 172 -26.40 -5.49 2.40
N PHE A 173 -26.25 -5.75 1.10
CA PHE A 173 -25.84 -7.06 0.59
C PHE A 173 -24.47 -7.48 1.13
N LEU A 174 -23.47 -6.60 1.08
CA LEU A 174 -22.11 -6.88 1.56
C LEU A 174 -22.07 -7.21 3.05
N ARG A 175 -22.85 -6.52 3.88
CA ARG A 175 -22.98 -6.85 5.31
C ARG A 175 -23.55 -8.25 5.52
N GLN A 176 -24.57 -8.63 4.76
CA GLN A 176 -25.13 -9.98 4.82
C GLN A 176 -24.12 -11.06 4.42
N GLN A 177 -23.10 -10.71 3.62
CA GLN A 177 -22.00 -11.60 3.23
C GLN A 177 -20.80 -11.55 4.20
N GLY A 178 -20.90 -10.89 5.35
CA GLY A 178 -19.82 -10.84 6.34
C GLY A 178 -18.73 -9.80 6.06
N TYR A 179 -19.00 -8.78 5.25
CA TYR A 179 -18.08 -7.65 5.08
C TYR A 179 -18.42 -6.51 6.04
N PHE A 180 -17.40 -5.82 6.55
CA PHE A 180 -17.63 -4.54 7.20
C PHE A 180 -17.89 -3.50 6.12
N THR A 181 -18.93 -2.70 6.30
CA THR A 181 -19.25 -1.63 5.37
C THR A 181 -19.45 -0.33 6.14
N ALA A 182 -19.08 0.81 5.58
CA ALA A 182 -19.42 2.09 6.16
C ALA A 182 -19.63 3.17 5.10
N VAL A 183 -20.37 4.20 5.48
CA VAL A 183 -20.42 5.46 4.74
C VAL A 183 -19.57 6.48 5.49
N CYS A 184 -18.54 7.02 4.86
CA CYS A 184 -17.64 7.98 5.48
C CYS A 184 -17.78 9.35 4.81
N TYR A 185 -18.07 10.37 5.62
CA TYR A 185 -18.09 11.76 5.18
C TYR A 185 -16.69 12.36 5.37
N GLY A 186 -15.98 12.52 4.25
CA GLY A 186 -14.62 13.01 4.21
C GLY A 186 -13.55 11.95 4.54
N TRP A 187 -12.32 12.26 4.10
CA TRP A 187 -11.17 11.36 4.18
C TRP A 187 -10.72 11.06 5.60
N GLN A 188 -10.87 12.01 6.54
CA GLN A 188 -10.45 11.83 7.92
C GLN A 188 -11.30 10.77 8.64
N ALA A 189 -12.61 10.80 8.41
CA ALA A 189 -13.53 9.79 8.94
C ALA A 189 -13.22 8.40 8.38
N ALA A 190 -12.90 8.30 7.07
CA ALA A 190 -12.49 7.04 6.45
C ALA A 190 -11.14 6.54 7.00
N ALA A 191 -10.17 7.43 7.19
CA ALA A 191 -8.87 7.09 7.76
C ALA A 191 -8.99 6.59 9.20
N GLU A 192 -9.81 7.25 10.02
CA GLU A 192 -10.09 6.82 11.40
C GLU A 192 -10.73 5.42 11.43
N LEU A 193 -11.74 5.19 10.57
CA LEU A 193 -12.38 3.89 10.44
C LEU A 193 -11.37 2.80 10.05
N ILE A 194 -10.55 3.04 9.02
CA ILE A 194 -9.53 2.09 8.56
C ILE A 194 -8.55 1.77 9.69
N GLU A 195 -8.09 2.78 10.42
CA GLU A 195 -7.18 2.58 11.54
C GLU A 195 -7.82 1.74 12.65
N LYS A 196 -9.08 2.02 12.99
CA LYS A 196 -9.84 1.20 13.96
C LYS A 196 -10.02 -0.22 13.45
N TYR A 197 -10.37 -0.40 12.18
CA TYR A 197 -10.56 -1.71 11.57
C TYR A 197 -9.29 -2.57 11.63
N LEU A 198 -8.14 -1.99 11.30
CA LEU A 198 -6.86 -2.71 11.26
C LEU A 198 -6.23 -2.94 12.64
N LEU A 199 -6.35 -1.98 13.56
CA LEU A 199 -5.57 -1.99 14.81
C LEU A 199 -6.41 -2.14 16.07
N ARG A 200 -7.70 -1.77 16.03
CA ARG A 200 -8.58 -1.66 17.20
C ARG A 200 -9.98 -2.23 16.92
N ILE A 201 -10.02 -3.45 16.40
CA ILE A 201 -11.27 -4.09 15.93
C ILE A 201 -12.37 -4.16 17.00
N LYS A 202 -11.99 -4.21 18.28
CA LYS A 202 -12.92 -4.24 19.42
C LYS A 202 -13.69 -2.93 19.61
N ASP A 203 -13.14 -1.82 19.11
CA ASP A 203 -13.69 -0.47 19.27
C ASP A 203 -14.45 -0.01 18.00
N LEU A 204 -14.59 -0.90 17.01
CA LEU A 204 -15.06 -0.55 15.67
C LEU A 204 -16.56 -0.22 15.62
N GLY A 205 -17.36 -0.84 16.48
CA GLY A 205 -18.82 -0.78 16.42
C GLY A 205 -19.41 -1.74 15.37
N GLU A 206 -20.62 -1.42 14.91
CA GLU A 206 -21.41 -2.27 14.01
C GLU A 206 -21.22 -1.91 12.52
N ALA A 207 -21.38 -2.88 11.64
CA ALA A 207 -21.30 -2.64 10.21
C ALA A 207 -22.49 -1.81 9.67
N GLY A 208 -22.19 -0.86 8.79
CA GLY A 208 -23.15 0.04 8.14
C GLY A 208 -23.33 1.38 8.85
N GLN A 209 -22.47 1.67 9.82
CA GLN A 209 -22.39 2.97 10.46
C GLN A 209 -22.05 4.09 9.48
N ILE A 210 -22.52 5.29 9.81
CA ILE A 210 -22.16 6.53 9.14
C ILE A 210 -21.10 7.23 10.00
N TRP A 211 -20.01 7.64 9.36
CA TRP A 211 -18.86 8.27 10.02
C TRP A 211 -18.68 9.70 9.53
N GLY A 212 -18.44 10.63 10.46
CA GLY A 212 -18.08 12.03 10.15
C GLY A 212 -19.21 12.89 9.55
N LYS A 213 -20.48 12.47 9.70
CA LYS A 213 -21.63 13.28 9.29
C LYS A 213 -22.01 14.22 10.43
N GLU A 214 -21.86 15.52 10.21
CA GLU A 214 -22.38 16.59 11.08
C GLU A 214 -23.92 16.67 11.03
#